data_AF-A0A944TS99-F1
#
_entry.id   AF-A0A944TS99-F1
#
_cell.length_a   1.000
_cell.length_b   1.000
_cell.length_c   1.000
_cell.angle_alpha   90.00
_cell.angle_beta   90.00
_cell.angle_gamma   90.00
#
_symmetry.space_group_name_H-M   'P 1'
#
loop_
_entity.id
_entity.type
_entity.pdbx_description
1 polymer ?
#
loop_
_entity_poly.entity_id
_entity_poly.type
_entity_poly.pdbx_seq_one_letter_code
_entity_poly.pdbx_strand_id
1 'polypeptide(L)'
;MSTSWFRVFLIILFLLQDAGGQALPIIGLSKKSDRKIIRNYLKLHKNFSRQFCRAGVEPEFWKRFRNFRGRGYYIPTKLDGKLDRLTINRFIPELVKKEKWIQGQIDFLKGKKNLKYLKKEIEKLDSEFKEILKLKQVHFESKKGTLKRRALNQSKYRFLNYKTKFLKFLEKVPFLLSYRFPVDHFELRQNYDRYKSRKDEDGRRKSNEVYFYRKIVQDGAQNPNNSGSDTFSRANLDTITIHLNKIQEILSENLRFDINSAISSFKQQVRRGKNGQLKRFKEWRSRTREAINFYESLKKNQVKINGKLQTGEDIAKLRVRTRASLKAWVLKKQAEVYKYWTHQPELMRSLYSIETILFNEVGGLDGRDALERKDVTQVVINRTEIPFYSTIEPNDSIHQYLSLDKLKKLDKNKWLNVMFKEGEFSFTYFFITGNVKIFCPDQTRNGRFLRRENLRIALKLLRKPNREFKGVRYFSRASMLGRIDMTPIWNDFHPLPQKPGRLAKNNKKLKKIYQHQKYSYLYNFKDPLGKAYKVVEIKEKIYVMPLEVERFYKYRSPHFFRYFSPKEHLESN
;
A
#
# COMPACT_ATOMS: atom_id res chain seq x y z
N MET A 1 66.76 -25.22 16.84
CA MET A 1 65.39 -25.11 17.40
C MET A 1 64.86 -23.73 17.05
N SER A 2 63.69 -23.53 16.44
CA SER A 2 62.78 -24.44 15.76
C SER A 2 61.88 -23.52 14.94
N THR A 3 61.88 -23.75 13.64
CA THR A 3 61.04 -23.22 12.55
C THR A 3 59.53 -23.50 12.74
N SER A 4 59.08 -23.66 13.98
CA SER A 4 57.73 -24.02 14.39
C SER A 4 56.83 -22.79 14.60
N TRP A 5 57.36 -21.67 15.09
CA TRP A 5 56.53 -20.49 15.39
C TRP A 5 56.02 -19.75 14.14
N PHE A 6 56.80 -19.71 13.06
CA PHE A 6 56.37 -19.07 11.82
C PHE A 6 55.32 -19.89 11.06
N ARG A 7 55.33 -21.22 11.20
CA ARG A 7 54.29 -22.10 10.62
C ARG A 7 52.98 -22.04 11.40
N VAL A 8 53.03 -21.89 12.73
CA VAL A 8 51.82 -21.74 13.56
C VAL A 8 51.12 -20.39 13.29
N PHE A 9 51.88 -19.30 13.07
CA PHE A 9 51.28 -17.99 12.75
C PHE A 9 50.63 -17.94 11.35
N LEU A 10 51.22 -18.62 10.36
CA LEU A 10 50.64 -18.73 9.01
C LEU A 10 49.43 -19.69 8.95
N ILE A 11 49.37 -20.73 9.79
CA ILE A 11 48.20 -21.61 9.90
C ILE A 11 47.04 -20.90 10.63
N ILE A 12 47.32 -20.04 11.60
CA ILE A 12 46.28 -19.21 12.24
C ILE A 12 45.76 -18.11 11.29
N LEU A 13 46.61 -17.53 10.44
CA LEU A 13 46.16 -16.59 9.41
C LEU A 13 45.38 -17.25 8.26
N PHE A 14 45.68 -18.51 7.91
CA PHE A 14 44.90 -19.27 6.92
C PHE A 14 43.60 -19.86 7.49
N LEU A 15 43.51 -20.12 8.80
CA LEU A 15 42.26 -20.52 9.46
C LEU A 15 41.32 -19.34 9.78
N LEU A 16 41.82 -18.11 9.74
CA LEU A 16 41.02 -16.88 9.90
C LEU A 16 40.50 -16.29 8.58
N GLN A 17 40.85 -16.86 7.42
CA GLN A 17 40.36 -16.39 6.11
C GLN A 17 39.16 -17.16 5.54
N ASP A 18 38.69 -18.22 6.21
CA ASP A 18 37.48 -18.96 5.79
C ASP A 18 36.31 -18.91 6.81
N ALA A 19 36.36 -17.97 7.75
CA ALA A 19 35.19 -17.57 8.54
C ALA A 19 34.24 -16.65 7.75
N GLY A 20 34.01 -16.96 6.47
CA GLY A 20 32.81 -16.53 5.75
C GLY A 20 31.62 -17.30 6.29
N GLY A 21 31.24 -17.04 7.56
CA GLY A 21 30.23 -17.77 8.30
C GLY A 21 28.99 -18.00 7.45
N GLN A 22 28.84 -19.22 6.92
CA GLN A 22 27.66 -19.59 6.17
C GLN A 22 26.49 -19.53 7.16
N ALA A 23 25.61 -18.55 6.96
CA ALA A 23 24.45 -18.35 7.81
C ALA A 23 23.73 -19.69 8.02
N LEU A 24 23.65 -20.14 9.27
CA LEU A 24 22.96 -21.37 9.62
C LEU A 24 21.49 -21.25 9.20
N PRO A 25 20.89 -22.34 8.67
CA PRO A 25 19.50 -22.33 8.25
C PRO A 25 18.59 -22.08 9.47
N ILE A 26 17.55 -21.27 9.28
CA ILE A 26 16.61 -20.88 10.36
C ILE A 26 15.86 -22.10 10.91
N ILE A 27 15.63 -23.09 10.06
CA ILE A 27 14.95 -24.34 10.39
C ILE A 27 15.83 -25.48 9.89
N GLY A 28 15.88 -26.62 10.59
CA GLY A 28 16.62 -27.83 10.22
C GLY A 28 16.26 -28.36 8.82
N LEU A 29 16.84 -27.76 7.79
CA LEU A 29 16.57 -28.00 6.36
C LEU A 29 17.55 -29.03 5.75
N SER A 30 18.20 -29.83 6.60
CA SER A 30 19.34 -30.69 6.23
C SER A 30 19.02 -31.59 5.02
N LYS A 31 19.89 -31.50 4.01
CA LYS A 31 20.05 -32.36 2.80
C LYS A 31 18.81 -32.68 1.94
N LYS A 32 17.59 -32.23 2.26
CA LYS A 32 16.36 -32.53 1.50
C LYS A 32 16.24 -31.66 0.26
N SER A 33 15.95 -32.27 -0.90
CA SER A 33 15.67 -31.55 -2.15
C SER A 33 14.44 -30.65 -2.03
N ASP A 34 14.55 -29.40 -2.49
CA ASP A 34 13.44 -28.41 -2.55
C ASP A 34 12.23 -28.97 -3.28
N ARG A 35 12.47 -29.76 -4.33
CA ARG A 35 11.41 -30.39 -5.12
C ARG A 35 10.57 -31.33 -4.26
N LYS A 36 11.19 -32.10 -3.36
CA LYS A 36 10.50 -33.02 -2.43
C LYS A 36 9.73 -32.23 -1.37
N ILE A 37 10.33 -31.19 -0.81
CA ILE A 37 9.69 -30.32 0.19
C ILE A 37 8.45 -29.63 -0.41
N ILE A 38 8.59 -29.00 -1.58
CA ILE A 38 7.50 -28.33 -2.29
C ILE A 38 6.39 -29.33 -2.64
N ARG A 39 6.73 -30.53 -3.11
CA ARG A 39 5.73 -31.56 -3.42
C ARG A 39 4.93 -31.97 -2.18
N ASN A 40 5.62 -32.19 -1.06
CA ASN A 40 4.98 -32.52 0.21
C ASN A 40 4.07 -31.39 0.70
N TYR A 41 4.55 -30.14 0.68
CA TYR A 41 3.75 -28.98 1.02
C TYR A 41 2.51 -28.88 0.13
N LEU A 42 2.65 -29.04 -1.20
CA LEU A 42 1.51 -28.96 -2.12
C LEU A 42 0.48 -30.07 -1.90
N LYS A 43 0.91 -31.27 -1.45
CA LYS A 43 -0.02 -32.35 -1.05
C LYS A 43 -0.81 -31.94 0.20
N LEU A 44 -0.12 -31.45 1.24
CA LEU A 44 -0.75 -30.94 2.46
C LEU A 44 -1.70 -29.77 2.15
N HIS A 45 -1.24 -28.78 1.40
CA HIS A 45 -2.04 -27.62 1.00
C HIS A 45 -3.26 -28.01 0.16
N LYS A 46 -3.17 -29.03 -0.70
CA LYS A 46 -4.33 -29.54 -1.45
C LYS A 46 -5.35 -30.19 -0.50
N ASN A 47 -4.89 -30.96 0.49
CA ASN A 47 -5.76 -31.56 1.51
C ASN A 47 -6.41 -30.49 2.38
N PHE A 48 -5.63 -29.53 2.87
CA PHE A 48 -6.09 -28.32 3.54
C PHE A 48 -7.20 -27.61 2.74
N SER A 49 -6.95 -27.29 1.48
CA SER A 49 -7.93 -26.59 0.63
C SER A 49 -9.22 -27.39 0.46
N ARG A 50 -9.15 -28.73 0.33
CA ARG A 50 -10.33 -29.60 0.26
C ARG A 50 -11.12 -29.63 1.57
N GLN A 51 -10.43 -29.55 2.70
CA GLN A 51 -11.05 -29.59 4.02
C GLN A 51 -11.74 -28.28 4.39
N PHE A 52 -11.06 -27.14 4.20
CA PHE A 52 -11.51 -25.83 4.70
C PHE A 52 -12.20 -24.97 3.64
N CYS A 53 -11.98 -25.23 2.34
CA CYS A 53 -12.65 -24.54 1.24
C CYS A 53 -13.63 -25.48 0.50
N ARG A 54 -14.59 -26.03 1.24
CA ARG A 54 -15.67 -26.83 0.66
C ARG A 54 -16.67 -25.92 -0.08
N ALA A 55 -17.48 -26.54 -0.93
CA ALA A 55 -18.62 -25.87 -1.56
C ALA A 55 -19.46 -25.14 -0.47
N GLY A 56 -19.84 -23.89 -0.74
CA GLY A 56 -20.59 -23.05 0.20
C GLY A 56 -19.75 -22.15 1.12
N VAL A 57 -18.46 -22.44 1.37
CA VAL A 57 -17.63 -21.61 2.26
C VAL A 57 -17.41 -20.20 1.69
N GLU A 58 -16.92 -20.11 0.46
CA GLU A 58 -16.72 -18.81 -0.22
C GLU A 58 -18.07 -18.08 -0.48
N PRO A 59 -19.14 -18.74 -0.97
CA PRO A 59 -20.47 -18.14 -1.05
C PRO A 59 -20.98 -17.55 0.28
N GLU A 60 -20.79 -18.24 1.40
CA GLU A 60 -21.22 -17.79 2.73
C GLU A 60 -20.40 -16.57 3.20
N PHE A 61 -19.08 -16.56 2.96
CA PHE A 61 -18.25 -15.38 3.17
C PHE A 61 -18.81 -14.19 2.39
N TRP A 62 -19.05 -14.35 1.09
CA TRP A 62 -19.55 -13.27 0.23
C TRP A 62 -20.95 -12.80 0.62
N LYS A 63 -21.82 -13.70 1.08
CA LYS A 63 -23.14 -13.35 1.62
C LYS A 63 -23.01 -12.46 2.86
N ARG A 64 -22.20 -12.86 3.84
CA ARG A 64 -21.94 -12.07 5.06
C ARG A 64 -21.25 -10.76 4.75
N PHE A 65 -20.30 -10.77 3.81
CA PHE A 65 -19.58 -9.59 3.36
C PHE A 65 -20.50 -8.56 2.69
N ARG A 66 -21.42 -9.00 1.82
CA ARG A 66 -22.44 -8.14 1.20
C ARG A 66 -23.38 -7.55 2.25
N ASN A 67 -23.85 -8.36 3.20
CA ASN A 67 -24.68 -7.88 4.31
C ASN A 67 -23.94 -6.85 5.18
N PHE A 68 -22.67 -7.12 5.51
CA PHE A 68 -21.81 -6.18 6.22
C PHE A 68 -21.56 -4.90 5.43
N ARG A 69 -21.37 -4.95 4.10
CA ARG A 69 -21.21 -3.72 3.31
C ARG A 69 -22.51 -2.93 3.21
N GLY A 70 -23.65 -3.61 3.14
CA GLY A 70 -24.96 -2.99 2.91
C GLY A 70 -24.91 -2.11 1.65
N ARG A 71 -25.56 -0.94 1.72
CA ARG A 71 -25.54 0.07 0.65
C ARG A 71 -24.25 0.91 0.61
N GLY A 72 -23.28 0.65 1.48
CA GLY A 72 -22.01 1.39 1.54
C GLY A 72 -22.05 2.70 2.34
N TYR A 73 -23.19 3.10 2.89
CA TYR A 73 -23.31 4.24 3.80
C TYR A 73 -22.62 3.98 5.15
N TYR A 74 -22.10 5.05 5.75
CA TYR A 74 -21.52 5.00 7.08
C TYR A 74 -22.59 5.30 8.13
N ILE A 75 -22.83 4.38 9.04
CA ILE A 75 -23.79 4.55 10.13
C ILE A 75 -22.96 4.70 11.42
N PRO A 76 -22.76 5.93 11.93
CA PRO A 76 -21.98 6.15 13.15
C PRO A 76 -22.77 5.64 14.36
N THR A 77 -22.07 4.99 15.28
CA THR A 77 -22.68 4.39 16.48
C THR A 77 -21.91 4.81 17.74
N LYS A 78 -22.62 4.93 18.86
CA LYS A 78 -22.04 5.14 20.19
C LYS A 78 -21.49 3.84 20.76
N LEU A 79 -20.91 3.87 21.97
CA LEU A 79 -20.39 2.66 22.61
C LEU A 79 -21.48 1.64 22.94
N ASP A 80 -22.67 2.12 23.32
CA ASP A 80 -23.86 1.30 23.57
C ASP A 80 -24.51 0.72 22.29
N GLY A 81 -23.93 0.99 21.12
CA GLY A 81 -24.42 0.53 19.82
C GLY A 81 -25.61 1.32 19.28
N LYS A 82 -26.10 2.33 19.99
CA LYS A 82 -27.14 3.24 19.48
C LYS A 82 -26.57 4.18 18.42
N LEU A 83 -27.47 4.79 17.67
CA LEU A 83 -27.13 5.72 16.61
C LEU A 83 -26.50 7.00 17.16
N ASP A 84 -25.38 7.43 16.57
CA ASP A 84 -24.79 8.74 16.85
C ASP A 84 -25.46 9.82 15.99
N ARG A 85 -26.63 10.25 16.45
CA ARG A 85 -27.47 11.26 15.78
C ARG A 85 -26.78 12.62 15.66
N LEU A 86 -25.95 12.99 16.65
CA LEU A 86 -25.23 14.26 16.65
C LEU A 86 -24.26 14.32 15.46
N THR A 87 -23.47 13.27 15.26
CA THR A 87 -22.58 13.18 14.12
C THR A 87 -23.34 13.22 12.79
N ILE A 88 -24.46 12.48 12.67
CA ILE A 88 -25.28 12.49 11.45
C ILE A 88 -25.81 13.89 11.13
N ASN A 89 -26.44 14.54 12.12
CA ASN A 89 -27.04 15.86 11.97
C ASN A 89 -25.99 16.91 11.59
N ARG A 90 -24.78 16.81 12.15
CA ARG A 90 -23.65 17.69 11.83
C ARG A 90 -23.24 17.61 10.36
N PHE A 91 -23.28 16.42 9.74
CA PHE A 91 -22.71 16.20 8.41
C PHE A 91 -23.72 16.18 7.25
N ILE A 92 -25.03 16.12 7.53
CA ILE A 92 -26.05 16.32 6.48
C ILE A 92 -25.87 17.67 5.75
N PRO A 93 -25.70 18.82 6.44
CA PRO A 93 -25.45 20.10 5.76
C PRO A 93 -24.21 20.07 4.85
N GLU A 94 -23.17 19.31 5.23
CA GLU A 94 -21.95 19.18 4.43
C GLU A 94 -22.19 18.36 3.15
N LEU A 95 -23.04 17.33 3.21
CA LEU A 95 -23.49 16.61 2.00
C LEU A 95 -24.30 17.51 1.06
N VAL A 96 -25.18 18.36 1.61
CA VAL A 96 -25.94 19.34 0.81
C VAL A 96 -25.02 20.33 0.13
N LYS A 97 -24.01 20.86 0.85
CA LYS A 97 -22.97 21.73 0.27
C LYS A 97 -22.19 21.00 -0.83
N LYS A 98 -21.86 19.72 -0.64
CA LYS A 98 -21.23 18.89 -1.67
C LYS A 98 -22.12 18.74 -2.91
N GLU A 99 -23.40 18.44 -2.76
CA GLU A 99 -24.32 18.34 -3.90
C GLU A 99 -24.37 19.66 -4.70
N LYS A 100 -24.48 20.80 -4.00
CA LYS A 100 -24.44 22.14 -4.62
C LYS A 100 -23.12 22.38 -5.37
N TRP A 101 -21.99 22.01 -4.78
CA TRP A 101 -20.69 22.10 -5.44
C TRP A 101 -20.60 21.23 -6.70
N ILE A 102 -21.08 19.97 -6.64
CA ILE A 102 -21.14 19.05 -7.79
C ILE A 102 -22.00 19.67 -8.90
N GLN A 103 -23.15 20.25 -8.54
CA GLN A 103 -24.01 20.95 -9.48
C GLN A 103 -23.30 22.14 -10.15
N GLY A 104 -22.56 22.94 -9.39
CA GLY A 104 -21.72 24.00 -9.94
C GLY A 104 -20.68 23.50 -10.95
N GLN A 105 -20.09 22.31 -10.73
CA GLN A 105 -19.19 21.70 -11.71
C GLN A 105 -19.91 21.23 -12.98
N ILE A 106 -21.15 20.73 -12.85
CA ILE A 106 -22.00 20.39 -14.01
C ILE A 106 -22.25 21.64 -14.84
N ASP A 107 -22.62 22.75 -14.21
CA ASP A 107 -22.97 24.00 -14.90
C ASP A 107 -21.74 24.63 -15.55
N PHE A 108 -20.59 24.62 -14.85
CA PHE A 108 -19.29 24.99 -15.42
C PHE A 108 -18.99 24.18 -16.70
N LEU A 109 -19.14 22.85 -16.65
CA LEU A 109 -18.88 21.99 -17.80
C LEU A 109 -19.86 22.21 -18.95
N LYS A 110 -21.14 22.46 -18.65
CA LYS A 110 -22.16 22.78 -19.67
C LYS A 110 -21.79 24.04 -20.45
N GLY A 111 -21.27 25.07 -19.77
CA GLY A 111 -20.82 26.32 -20.37
C GLY A 111 -19.57 26.21 -21.26
N LYS A 112 -18.87 25.07 -21.29
CA LYS A 112 -17.70 24.88 -22.18
C LYS A 112 -18.11 24.21 -23.49
N LYS A 113 -17.56 24.66 -24.63
CA LYS A 113 -17.78 24.00 -25.94
C LYS A 113 -17.15 22.60 -25.97
N ASN A 114 -15.86 22.50 -25.61
CA ASN A 114 -15.12 21.24 -25.49
C ASN A 114 -13.93 21.41 -24.53
N LEU A 115 -13.17 20.34 -24.29
CA LEU A 115 -11.99 20.35 -23.42
C LEU A 115 -10.67 20.25 -24.19
N LYS A 116 -10.68 20.31 -25.54
CA LYS A 116 -9.47 20.08 -26.36
C LYS A 116 -8.40 21.15 -26.14
N TYR A 117 -8.80 22.39 -25.82
CA TYR A 117 -7.88 23.50 -25.56
C TYR A 117 -6.92 23.21 -24.39
N LEU A 118 -7.36 22.43 -23.41
CA LEU A 118 -6.54 22.04 -22.24
C LEU A 118 -5.35 21.15 -22.63
N LYS A 119 -5.39 20.48 -23.78
CA LYS A 119 -4.31 19.56 -24.21
C LYS A 119 -2.99 20.31 -24.35
N LYS A 120 -3.00 21.48 -25.01
CA LYS A 120 -1.80 22.31 -25.20
C LYS A 120 -1.23 22.81 -23.86
N GLU A 121 -2.12 23.17 -22.92
CA GLU A 121 -1.69 23.60 -21.58
C GLU A 121 -1.05 22.46 -20.78
N ILE A 122 -1.61 21.25 -20.87
CA ILE A 122 -1.02 20.06 -20.23
C ILE A 122 0.32 19.71 -20.84
N GLU A 123 0.47 19.81 -22.16
CA GLU A 123 1.75 19.60 -22.87
C GLU A 123 2.81 20.63 -22.44
N LYS A 124 2.41 21.90 -22.27
CA LYS A 124 3.28 22.95 -21.75
C LYS A 124 3.74 22.66 -20.33
N LEU A 125 2.83 22.27 -19.43
CA LEU A 125 3.18 21.85 -18.07
C LEU A 125 4.15 20.65 -18.07
N ASP A 126 3.90 19.64 -18.92
CA ASP A 126 4.77 18.48 -19.06
C ASP A 126 6.18 18.87 -19.55
N SER A 127 6.28 19.80 -20.49
CA SER A 127 7.56 20.32 -20.98
C SER A 127 8.33 21.06 -19.88
N GLU A 128 7.69 21.99 -19.18
CA GLU A 128 8.34 22.76 -18.10
C GLU A 128 8.76 21.87 -16.93
N PHE A 129 7.97 20.83 -16.63
CA PHE A 129 8.33 19.82 -15.65
C PHE A 129 9.60 19.06 -16.06
N LYS A 130 9.73 18.68 -17.34
CA LYS A 130 10.93 18.02 -17.87
C LYS A 130 12.17 18.93 -17.83
N GLU A 131 12.01 20.24 -18.04
CA GLU A 131 13.11 21.21 -17.87
C GLU A 131 13.63 21.22 -16.43
N ILE A 132 12.74 21.21 -15.43
CA ILE A 132 13.12 21.14 -14.01
C ILE A 132 13.90 19.85 -13.72
N LEU A 133 13.49 18.72 -14.31
CA LEU A 133 14.22 17.45 -14.18
C LEU A 133 15.60 17.48 -14.82
N LYS A 134 15.75 18.15 -15.97
CA LYS A 134 17.04 18.35 -16.61
C LYS A 134 17.98 19.18 -15.73
N LEU A 135 17.49 20.23 -15.06
CA LEU A 135 18.28 21.01 -14.11
C LEU A 135 18.69 20.19 -12.89
N LYS A 136 17.79 19.35 -12.37
CA LYS A 136 18.11 18.38 -11.30
C LYS A 136 19.19 17.39 -11.73
N GLN A 137 19.15 16.91 -12.98
CA GLN A 137 20.19 16.05 -13.55
C GLN A 137 21.53 16.77 -13.57
N VAL A 138 21.60 17.99 -14.11
CA VAL A 138 22.84 18.78 -14.17
C VAL A 138 23.41 19.02 -12.77
N HIS A 139 22.57 19.38 -11.81
CA HIS A 139 22.98 19.57 -10.42
C HIS A 139 23.60 18.30 -9.83
N PHE A 140 23.03 17.13 -10.13
CA PHE A 140 23.52 15.86 -9.58
C PHE A 140 24.80 15.37 -10.27
N GLU A 141 24.87 15.46 -11.61
CA GLU A 141 25.94 14.84 -12.40
C GLU A 141 27.18 15.74 -12.56
N SER A 142 27.05 17.07 -12.39
CA SER A 142 28.17 17.98 -12.59
C SER A 142 29.26 17.82 -11.51
N LYS A 143 30.51 17.77 -11.94
CA LYS A 143 31.68 17.83 -11.03
C LYS A 143 32.04 19.26 -10.62
N LYS A 144 31.69 20.27 -11.45
CA LYS A 144 32.02 21.68 -11.19
C LYS A 144 31.00 22.30 -10.22
N GLY A 145 31.47 22.76 -9.06
CA GLY A 145 30.62 23.39 -8.03
C GLY A 145 29.82 24.59 -8.54
N THR A 146 30.41 25.42 -9.41
CA THR A 146 29.74 26.57 -10.04
C THR A 146 28.53 26.16 -10.88
N LEU A 147 28.66 25.11 -11.70
CA LEU A 147 27.56 24.56 -12.49
C LEU A 147 26.47 23.94 -11.60
N LYS A 148 26.85 23.25 -10.52
CA LYS A 148 25.89 22.70 -9.54
C LYS A 148 25.05 23.78 -8.89
N ARG A 149 25.70 24.87 -8.44
CA ARG A 149 25.04 26.03 -7.82
C ARG A 149 24.14 26.77 -8.81
N ARG A 150 24.60 26.97 -10.05
CA ARG A 150 23.79 27.58 -11.12
C ARG A 150 22.56 26.75 -11.43
N ALA A 151 22.71 25.43 -11.59
CA ALA A 151 21.59 24.52 -11.86
C ALA A 151 20.59 24.49 -10.70
N LEU A 152 21.07 24.52 -9.44
CA LEU A 152 20.22 24.61 -8.25
C LEU A 152 19.39 25.89 -8.24
N ASN A 153 20.04 27.05 -8.42
CA ASN A 153 19.36 28.34 -8.46
C ASN A 153 18.32 28.40 -9.59
N GLN A 154 18.68 27.97 -10.80
CA GLN A 154 17.75 27.89 -11.92
C GLN A 154 16.59 26.93 -11.64
N SER A 155 16.85 25.78 -11.00
CA SER A 155 15.82 24.81 -10.63
C SER A 155 14.81 25.43 -9.68
N LYS A 156 15.27 26.16 -8.65
CA LYS A 156 14.44 26.89 -7.70
C LYS A 156 13.49 27.87 -8.39
N TYR A 157 14.01 28.77 -9.23
CA TYR A 157 13.18 29.75 -9.95
C TYR A 157 12.20 29.10 -10.93
N ARG A 158 12.65 28.09 -11.69
CA ARG A 158 11.78 27.35 -12.62
C ARG A 158 10.68 26.60 -11.89
N PHE A 159 10.99 26.00 -10.74
CA PHE A 159 10.02 25.30 -9.92
C PHE A 159 8.97 26.26 -9.31
N LEU A 160 9.37 27.45 -8.87
CA LEU A 160 8.42 28.49 -8.42
C LEU A 160 7.47 28.94 -9.56
N ASN A 161 8.01 29.17 -10.76
CA ASN A 161 7.19 29.50 -11.93
C ASN A 161 6.23 28.36 -12.29
N TYR A 162 6.73 27.12 -12.28
CA TYR A 162 5.94 25.93 -12.53
C TYR A 162 4.81 25.78 -11.52
N LYS A 163 5.08 26.00 -10.23
CA LYS A 163 4.05 26.01 -9.17
C LYS A 163 2.93 26.98 -9.52
N THR A 164 3.25 28.23 -9.83
CA THR A 164 2.26 29.25 -10.18
C THR A 164 1.41 28.84 -11.38
N LYS A 165 2.05 28.33 -12.44
CA LYS A 165 1.35 27.86 -13.64
C LYS A 165 0.49 26.63 -13.39
N PHE A 166 0.96 25.70 -12.56
CA PHE A 166 0.22 24.51 -12.17
C PHE A 166 -1.04 24.91 -11.40
N LEU A 167 -0.94 25.80 -10.41
CA LEU A 167 -2.09 26.30 -9.65
C LEU A 167 -3.08 27.05 -10.55
N LYS A 168 -2.61 27.93 -11.44
CA LYS A 168 -3.46 28.58 -12.45
C LYS A 168 -4.13 27.59 -13.40
N PHE A 169 -3.48 26.49 -13.74
CA PHE A 169 -4.11 25.44 -14.53
C PHE A 169 -5.24 24.76 -13.76
N LEU A 170 -5.07 24.50 -12.46
CA LEU A 170 -6.12 23.91 -11.62
C LEU A 170 -7.39 24.77 -11.56
N GLU A 171 -7.26 26.10 -11.56
CA GLU A 171 -8.39 27.05 -11.63
C GLU A 171 -9.21 26.90 -12.92
N LYS A 172 -8.59 26.45 -14.02
CA LYS A 172 -9.29 26.17 -15.29
C LYS A 172 -9.97 24.81 -15.32
N VAL A 173 -9.60 23.91 -14.41
CA VAL A 173 -10.15 22.54 -14.33
C VAL A 173 -10.77 22.24 -12.96
N PRO A 174 -11.68 23.10 -12.44
CA PRO A 174 -12.27 22.89 -11.12
C PRO A 174 -13.04 21.56 -11.03
N PHE A 175 -13.55 21.08 -12.17
CA PHE A 175 -14.19 19.77 -12.30
C PHE A 175 -13.26 18.56 -12.08
N LEU A 176 -11.95 18.77 -11.94
CA LEU A 176 -10.97 17.74 -11.58
C LEU A 176 -10.54 17.80 -10.11
N LEU A 177 -11.00 18.78 -9.34
CA LEU A 177 -10.60 19.00 -7.95
C LEU A 177 -11.54 18.29 -6.97
N SER A 178 -11.08 18.04 -5.75
CA SER A 178 -11.91 17.48 -4.68
C SER A 178 -12.97 18.48 -4.19
N TYR A 179 -14.06 17.97 -3.62
CA TYR A 179 -14.90 18.81 -2.79
C TYR A 179 -14.09 19.22 -1.54
N ARG A 180 -14.07 20.53 -1.20
CA ARG A 180 -13.17 21.13 -0.18
C ARG A 180 -11.67 21.08 -0.55
N PHE A 181 -11.36 21.22 -1.83
CA PHE A 181 -9.98 21.28 -2.30
C PHE A 181 -9.16 22.44 -1.67
N PRO A 182 -7.90 22.22 -1.25
CA PRO A 182 -7.24 20.92 -1.12
C PRO A 182 -7.63 20.20 0.18
N VAL A 183 -7.85 18.88 0.10
CA VAL A 183 -8.12 18.04 1.27
C VAL A 183 -6.82 17.43 1.82
N ASP A 184 -6.48 17.70 3.09
CA ASP A 184 -5.34 17.03 3.73
C ASP A 184 -5.67 15.58 4.11
N HIS A 185 -5.35 14.66 3.20
CA HIS A 185 -5.57 13.23 3.41
C HIS A 185 -4.71 12.64 4.53
N PHE A 186 -3.52 13.21 4.79
CA PHE A 186 -2.61 12.74 5.82
C PHE A 186 -3.14 13.14 7.19
N GLU A 187 -3.52 14.40 7.37
CA GLU A 187 -4.09 14.92 8.61
C GLU A 187 -5.38 14.17 8.97
N LEU A 188 -6.29 13.98 8.01
CA LEU A 188 -7.51 13.20 8.22
C LEU A 188 -7.23 11.75 8.62
N ARG A 189 -6.16 11.16 8.09
CA ARG A 189 -5.74 9.80 8.45
C ARG A 189 -5.16 9.77 9.86
N GLN A 190 -4.26 10.70 10.20
CA GLN A 190 -3.64 10.82 11.50
C GLN A 190 -4.68 11.07 12.60
N ASN A 191 -5.60 12.01 12.37
CA ASN A 191 -6.70 12.32 13.28
C ASN A 191 -7.58 11.09 13.53
N TYR A 192 -7.93 10.34 12.48
CA TYR A 192 -8.71 9.11 12.67
C TYR A 192 -7.92 8.05 13.46
N ASP A 193 -6.65 7.84 13.13
CA ASP A 193 -5.81 6.83 13.80
C ASP A 193 -5.58 7.16 15.28
N ARG A 194 -5.58 8.45 15.67
CA ARG A 194 -5.50 8.92 17.06
C ARG A 194 -6.71 8.51 17.92
N TYR A 195 -7.92 8.49 17.35
CA TYR A 195 -9.15 8.26 18.11
C TYR A 195 -9.78 6.88 17.90
N LYS A 196 -9.46 6.15 16.80
CA LYS A 196 -10.15 4.91 16.43
C LYS A 196 -10.07 3.77 17.46
N SER A 197 -9.03 3.74 18.29
CA SER A 197 -8.77 2.71 19.30
C SER A 197 -9.24 3.10 20.70
N ARG A 198 -9.61 4.37 20.90
CA ARG A 198 -10.13 4.84 22.18
C ARG A 198 -11.49 4.21 22.47
N LYS A 199 -11.67 3.78 23.72
CA LYS A 199 -12.87 3.07 24.19
C LYS A 199 -13.83 3.97 24.99
N ASP A 200 -13.54 5.25 25.09
CA ASP A 200 -14.39 6.26 25.74
C ASP A 200 -15.30 6.99 24.73
N GLU A 201 -16.35 7.64 25.24
CA GLU A 201 -17.37 8.33 24.44
C GLU A 201 -16.79 9.46 23.57
N ASP A 202 -15.83 10.25 24.10
CA ASP A 202 -15.18 11.32 23.31
C ASP A 202 -14.37 10.74 22.16
N GLY A 203 -13.59 9.70 22.43
CA GLY A 203 -12.85 8.95 21.42
C GLY A 203 -13.78 8.39 20.33
N ARG A 204 -14.89 7.75 20.72
CA ARG A 204 -15.88 7.20 19.78
C ARG A 204 -16.50 8.31 18.93
N ARG A 205 -16.98 9.39 19.54
CA ARG A 205 -17.55 10.55 18.84
C ARG A 205 -16.56 11.14 17.83
N LYS A 206 -15.34 11.48 18.25
CA LYS A 206 -14.32 12.03 17.34
C LYS A 206 -13.96 11.07 16.21
N SER A 207 -13.87 9.77 16.49
CA SER A 207 -13.63 8.77 15.44
C SER A 207 -14.78 8.71 14.43
N ASN A 208 -16.03 8.81 14.88
CA ASN A 208 -17.21 8.86 14.02
C ASN A 208 -17.19 10.11 13.15
N GLU A 209 -16.92 11.28 13.73
CA GLU A 209 -16.90 12.54 13.02
C GLU A 209 -15.84 12.57 11.92
N VAL A 210 -14.60 12.22 12.26
CA VAL A 210 -13.49 12.20 11.30
C VAL A 210 -13.77 11.17 10.20
N TYR A 211 -14.27 9.98 10.54
CA TYR A 211 -14.55 8.96 9.52
C TYR A 211 -15.70 9.35 8.59
N PHE A 212 -16.78 9.94 9.13
CA PHE A 212 -17.89 10.43 8.32
C PHE A 212 -17.41 11.54 7.40
N TYR A 213 -16.70 12.55 7.93
CA TYR A 213 -16.16 13.63 7.12
C TYR A 213 -15.28 13.10 5.98
N ARG A 214 -14.40 12.14 6.27
CA ARG A 214 -13.59 11.46 5.24
C ARG A 214 -14.45 10.83 4.15
N LYS A 215 -15.58 10.19 4.46
CA LYS A 215 -16.50 9.64 3.44
C LYS A 215 -17.12 10.71 2.55
N ILE A 216 -17.20 11.95 3.01
CA ILE A 216 -17.74 13.09 2.25
C ILE A 216 -16.66 13.66 1.34
N VAL A 217 -15.47 13.96 1.88
CA VAL A 217 -14.42 14.70 1.16
C VAL A 217 -13.41 13.81 0.41
N GLN A 218 -13.24 12.55 0.80
CA GLN A 218 -12.34 11.59 0.15
C GLN A 218 -13.07 10.74 -0.90
N ASP A 219 -13.85 11.40 -1.77
CA ASP A 219 -14.72 10.79 -2.79
C ASP A 219 -14.42 11.37 -4.19
N GLY A 220 -14.95 10.74 -5.24
CA GLY A 220 -14.77 11.20 -6.61
C GLY A 220 -15.94 10.84 -7.52
N ALA A 221 -15.93 11.36 -8.75
CA ALA A 221 -16.92 11.04 -9.76
C ALA A 221 -16.68 9.62 -10.28
N GLN A 222 -17.72 8.84 -10.56
CA GLN A 222 -17.57 7.46 -11.03
C GLN A 222 -18.20 7.30 -12.41
N ASN A 223 -17.78 6.27 -13.15
CA ASN A 223 -18.52 5.89 -14.35
C ASN A 223 -19.90 5.34 -13.90
N PRO A 224 -21.00 5.63 -14.63
CA PRO A 224 -22.34 5.13 -14.26
C PRO A 224 -22.44 3.61 -14.10
N ASN A 225 -21.59 2.85 -14.79
CA ASN A 225 -21.48 1.39 -14.69
C ASN A 225 -20.47 0.91 -13.64
N ASN A 226 -19.98 1.78 -12.76
CA ASN A 226 -19.00 1.50 -11.70
C ASN A 226 -17.64 0.95 -12.17
N SER A 227 -17.32 1.03 -13.47
CA SER A 227 -16.05 0.53 -14.04
C SER A 227 -14.81 1.34 -13.64
N GLY A 228 -14.95 2.50 -13.02
CA GLY A 228 -13.83 3.32 -12.59
C GLY A 228 -14.23 4.63 -11.92
N SER A 229 -13.33 5.16 -11.10
CA SER A 229 -13.48 6.43 -10.36
C SER A 229 -12.23 7.31 -10.51
N ASP A 230 -12.37 8.62 -10.29
CA ASP A 230 -11.28 9.59 -10.30
C ASP A 230 -10.86 10.01 -8.88
N THR A 231 -11.41 9.38 -7.85
CA THR A 231 -11.08 9.63 -6.44
C THR A 231 -9.56 9.67 -6.19
N PHE A 232 -8.81 8.70 -6.72
CA PHE A 232 -7.35 8.68 -6.57
C PHE A 232 -6.64 9.83 -7.29
N SER A 233 -7.10 10.22 -8.48
CA SER A 233 -6.52 11.36 -9.19
C SER A 233 -6.83 12.68 -8.49
N ARG A 234 -8.04 12.87 -7.95
CA ARG A 234 -8.40 14.08 -7.18
C ARG A 234 -7.55 14.19 -5.92
N ALA A 235 -7.48 13.11 -5.14
CA ALA A 235 -6.66 13.05 -3.92
C ALA A 235 -5.16 13.30 -4.18
N ASN A 236 -4.66 12.86 -5.33
CA ASN A 236 -3.28 13.16 -5.75
C ASN A 236 -3.08 14.67 -5.97
N LEU A 237 -4.06 15.37 -6.56
CA LEU A 237 -3.99 16.83 -6.75
C LEU A 237 -4.06 17.59 -5.43
N ASP A 238 -4.85 17.10 -4.46
CA ASP A 238 -4.87 17.66 -3.10
C ASP A 238 -3.46 17.61 -2.50
N THR A 239 -2.83 16.45 -2.54
CA THR A 239 -1.50 16.22 -1.97
C THR A 239 -0.40 17.00 -2.70
N ILE A 240 -0.45 17.07 -4.04
CA ILE A 240 0.47 17.90 -4.83
C ILE A 240 0.35 19.36 -4.43
N THR A 241 -0.86 19.89 -4.30
CA THR A 241 -1.09 21.30 -3.93
C THR A 241 -0.54 21.63 -2.55
N ILE A 242 -0.78 20.75 -1.57
CA ILE A 242 -0.22 20.90 -0.21
C ILE A 242 1.31 20.85 -0.26
N HIS A 243 1.90 19.95 -1.04
CA HIS A 243 3.35 19.82 -1.16
C HIS A 243 4.01 20.95 -1.95
N LEU A 244 3.34 21.51 -2.96
CA LEU A 244 3.81 22.70 -3.69
C LEU A 244 3.90 23.94 -2.76
N ASN A 245 3.16 23.96 -1.65
CA ASN A 245 3.24 25.02 -0.67
C ASN A 245 4.42 24.90 0.30
N LYS A 246 5.12 23.75 0.32
CA LYS A 246 6.34 23.59 1.11
C LYS A 246 7.54 24.18 0.37
N ILE A 247 8.42 24.84 1.10
CA ILE A 247 9.68 25.36 0.55
C ILE A 247 10.58 24.17 0.22
N GLN A 248 10.96 24.04 -1.05
CA GLN A 248 11.94 23.06 -1.49
C GLN A 248 12.80 23.63 -2.61
N GLU A 249 14.11 23.46 -2.50
CA GLU A 249 15.08 23.98 -3.49
C GLU A 249 15.19 23.07 -4.71
N ILE A 250 14.99 21.77 -4.50
CA ILE A 250 15.02 20.73 -5.54
C ILE A 250 13.73 19.93 -5.46
N LEU A 251 13.19 19.60 -6.64
CA LEU A 251 12.05 18.70 -6.78
C LEU A 251 12.34 17.33 -6.15
N SER A 252 11.60 16.99 -5.09
CA SER A 252 11.68 15.68 -4.42
C SER A 252 11.16 14.54 -5.30
N GLU A 253 11.60 13.30 -5.02
CA GLU A 253 11.13 12.13 -5.77
C GLU A 253 9.64 11.86 -5.56
N ASN A 254 9.11 12.08 -4.35
CA ASN A 254 7.68 11.97 -4.06
C ASN A 254 6.87 12.94 -4.93
N LEU A 255 7.22 14.23 -4.92
CA LEU A 255 6.48 15.22 -5.69
C LEU A 255 6.65 15.01 -7.21
N ARG A 256 7.84 14.61 -7.67
CA ARG A 256 8.05 14.25 -9.09
C ARG A 256 7.09 13.15 -9.52
N PHE A 257 7.05 12.05 -8.77
CA PHE A 257 6.22 10.90 -9.08
C PHE A 257 4.73 11.28 -9.13
N ASP A 258 4.29 12.12 -8.20
CA ASP A 258 2.90 12.58 -8.13
C ASP A 258 2.52 13.50 -9.28
N ILE A 259 3.36 14.48 -9.60
CA ILE A 259 3.16 15.40 -10.73
C ILE A 259 3.09 14.62 -12.04
N ASN A 260 4.00 13.66 -12.25
CA ASN A 260 3.97 12.81 -13.44
C ASN A 260 2.65 12.01 -13.54
N SER A 261 2.18 11.47 -12.41
CA SER A 261 0.88 10.80 -12.32
C SER A 261 -0.29 11.75 -12.58
N ALA A 262 -0.22 13.00 -12.11
CA ALA A 262 -1.25 14.03 -12.32
C ALA A 262 -1.33 14.45 -13.79
N ILE A 263 -0.19 14.70 -14.45
CA ILE A 263 -0.13 15.01 -15.89
C ILE A 263 -0.78 13.89 -16.72
N SER A 264 -0.45 12.63 -16.41
CA SER A 264 -1.06 11.48 -17.07
C SER A 264 -2.58 11.41 -16.84
N SER A 265 -3.01 11.72 -15.61
CA SER A 265 -4.43 11.79 -15.25
C SER A 265 -5.14 12.92 -16.00
N PHE A 266 -4.55 14.11 -16.12
CA PHE A 266 -5.11 15.22 -16.89
C PHE A 266 -5.32 14.83 -18.35
N LYS A 267 -4.32 14.22 -19.00
CA LYS A 267 -4.43 13.73 -20.37
C LYS A 267 -5.60 12.74 -20.51
N GLN A 268 -5.74 11.80 -19.57
CA GLN A 268 -6.85 10.83 -19.56
C GLN A 268 -8.22 11.51 -19.39
N GLN A 269 -8.34 12.44 -18.45
CA GLN A 269 -9.60 13.12 -18.15
C GLN A 269 -10.03 14.09 -19.25
N VAL A 270 -9.08 14.76 -19.92
CA VAL A 270 -9.36 15.58 -21.10
C VAL A 270 -9.78 14.71 -22.29
N ARG A 271 -9.10 13.57 -22.52
CA ARG A 271 -9.47 12.61 -23.59
C ARG A 271 -10.90 12.09 -23.44
N ARG A 272 -11.38 11.91 -22.21
CA ARG A 272 -12.77 11.52 -21.92
C ARG A 272 -13.79 12.56 -22.42
N GLY A 273 -13.38 13.82 -22.54
CA GLY A 273 -14.19 14.90 -23.09
C GLY A 273 -15.33 15.37 -22.17
N LYS A 274 -15.96 16.48 -22.56
CA LYS A 274 -17.05 17.14 -21.82
C LYS A 274 -18.18 16.18 -21.46
N ASN A 275 -18.71 15.45 -22.45
CA ASN A 275 -19.87 14.57 -22.25
C ASN A 275 -19.56 13.43 -21.29
N GLY A 276 -18.35 12.86 -21.39
CA GLY A 276 -17.90 11.83 -20.47
C GLY A 276 -17.75 12.35 -19.04
N GLN A 277 -17.27 13.58 -18.84
CA GLN A 277 -17.24 14.21 -17.51
C GLN A 277 -18.64 14.49 -16.98
N LEU A 278 -19.53 15.07 -17.80
CA LEU A 278 -20.92 15.35 -17.42
C LEU A 278 -21.66 14.10 -16.95
N LYS A 279 -21.49 12.95 -17.63
CA LYS A 279 -22.08 11.68 -17.21
C LYS A 279 -21.63 11.27 -15.80
N ARG A 280 -20.35 11.41 -15.47
CA ARG A 280 -19.80 11.07 -14.15
C ARG A 280 -20.26 12.04 -13.06
N PHE A 281 -20.34 13.33 -13.37
CA PHE A 281 -20.84 14.31 -12.42
C PHE A 281 -22.35 14.15 -12.15
N LYS A 282 -23.14 13.77 -13.15
CA LYS A 282 -24.56 13.42 -12.95
C LYS A 282 -24.72 12.20 -12.05
N GLU A 283 -23.94 11.14 -12.27
CA GLU A 283 -23.88 9.99 -11.35
C GLU A 283 -23.50 10.45 -9.94
N TRP A 284 -22.43 11.23 -9.80
CA TRP A 284 -21.95 11.67 -8.50
C TRP A 284 -22.98 12.51 -7.75
N ARG A 285 -23.71 13.38 -8.45
CA ARG A 285 -24.83 14.16 -7.89
C ARG A 285 -25.95 13.24 -7.42
N SER A 286 -26.38 12.29 -8.25
CA SER A 286 -27.44 11.32 -7.91
C SER A 286 -27.06 10.53 -6.65
N ARG A 287 -25.86 9.95 -6.63
CA ARG A 287 -25.35 9.20 -5.48
C ARG A 287 -25.24 10.07 -4.21
N THR A 288 -24.84 11.33 -4.35
CA THR A 288 -24.79 12.27 -3.21
C THR A 288 -26.19 12.59 -2.70
N ARG A 289 -27.16 12.80 -3.60
CA ARG A 289 -28.56 13.03 -3.24
C ARG A 289 -29.20 11.82 -2.56
N GLU A 290 -28.93 10.62 -3.07
CA GLU A 290 -29.36 9.37 -2.42
C GLU A 290 -28.78 9.24 -1.00
N ALA A 291 -27.53 9.66 -0.80
CA ALA A 291 -26.91 9.71 0.53
C ALA A 291 -27.62 10.73 1.44
N ILE A 292 -27.90 11.94 0.95
CA ILE A 292 -28.67 12.97 1.70
C ILE A 292 -30.02 12.39 2.12
N ASN A 293 -30.78 11.84 1.17
CA ASN A 293 -32.08 11.25 1.43
C ASN A 293 -32.00 10.13 2.46
N PHE A 294 -30.99 9.25 2.36
CA PHE A 294 -30.76 8.19 3.33
C PHE A 294 -30.53 8.74 4.74
N TYR A 295 -29.65 9.74 4.91
CA TYR A 295 -29.35 10.28 6.23
C TYR A 295 -30.50 11.14 6.79
N GLU A 296 -31.26 11.84 5.95
CA GLU A 296 -32.50 12.52 6.36
C GLU A 296 -33.57 11.53 6.82
N SER A 297 -33.78 10.42 6.10
CA SER A 297 -34.65 9.33 6.55
C SER A 297 -34.16 8.71 7.86
N LEU A 298 -32.85 8.58 8.04
CA LEU A 298 -32.22 8.05 9.25
C LEU A 298 -32.45 8.99 10.45
N LYS A 299 -32.35 10.30 10.23
CA LYS A 299 -32.70 11.33 11.22
C LYS A 299 -34.18 11.26 11.62
N LYS A 300 -35.07 11.03 10.65
CA LYS A 300 -36.54 10.91 10.84
C LYS A 300 -37.03 9.53 11.32
N ASN A 301 -36.15 8.55 11.54
CA ASN A 301 -36.52 7.17 11.89
C ASN A 301 -37.44 6.46 10.87
N GLN A 302 -37.37 6.83 9.60
CA GLN A 302 -38.27 6.32 8.56
C GLN A 302 -37.46 5.77 7.37
N VAL A 303 -36.55 4.85 7.63
CA VAL A 303 -35.70 4.31 6.56
C VAL A 303 -36.33 3.06 5.96
N LYS A 304 -36.57 3.08 4.64
CA LYS A 304 -37.13 1.95 3.91
C LYS A 304 -36.06 0.93 3.50
N ILE A 305 -36.10 -0.27 4.08
CA ILE A 305 -35.25 -1.41 3.74
C ILE A 305 -36.13 -2.57 3.28
N ASN A 306 -35.91 -3.05 2.05
CA ASN A 306 -36.67 -4.16 1.45
C ASN A 306 -38.19 -3.97 1.54
N GLY A 307 -38.68 -2.75 1.28
CA GLY A 307 -40.11 -2.44 1.34
C GLY A 307 -40.64 -2.07 2.73
N LYS A 308 -39.95 -2.41 3.82
CA LYS A 308 -40.38 -2.16 5.21
C LYS A 308 -39.71 -0.91 5.79
N LEU A 309 -40.47 -0.13 6.57
CA LEU A 309 -39.92 0.98 7.37
C LEU A 309 -39.19 0.43 8.59
N GLN A 310 -37.99 0.94 8.84
CA GLN A 310 -37.16 0.62 10.00
C GLN A 310 -36.68 1.91 10.68
N THR A 311 -36.53 1.85 12.00
CA THR A 311 -35.98 2.96 12.78
C THR A 311 -34.48 3.09 12.57
N GLY A 312 -33.90 4.24 12.95
CA GLY A 312 -32.45 4.41 12.90
C GLY A 312 -31.72 3.45 13.86
N GLU A 313 -32.35 3.13 14.99
CA GLU A 313 -31.87 2.16 15.97
C GLU A 313 -31.86 0.73 15.40
N ASP A 314 -32.88 0.33 14.64
CA ASP A 314 -32.90 -0.99 13.98
C ASP A 314 -31.76 -1.14 12.99
N ILE A 315 -31.47 -0.08 12.25
CA ILE A 315 -30.37 -0.04 11.29
C ILE A 315 -29.02 -0.10 11.99
N ALA A 316 -28.84 0.64 13.08
CA ALA A 316 -27.64 0.59 13.90
C ALA A 316 -27.43 -0.82 14.48
N LYS A 317 -28.47 -1.43 15.06
CA LYS A 317 -28.44 -2.82 15.56
C LYS A 317 -28.11 -3.82 14.46
N LEU A 318 -28.73 -3.70 13.28
CA LEU A 318 -28.43 -4.54 12.12
C LEU A 318 -26.97 -4.39 11.68
N ARG A 319 -26.43 -3.16 11.69
CA ARG A 319 -25.04 -2.87 11.35
C ARG A 319 -24.06 -3.52 12.34
N VAL A 320 -24.31 -3.36 13.63
CA VAL A 320 -23.49 -3.98 14.70
C VAL A 320 -23.55 -5.50 14.57
N ARG A 321 -24.75 -6.07 14.42
CA ARG A 321 -24.97 -7.51 14.25
C ARG A 321 -24.28 -8.07 13.00
N THR A 322 -24.40 -7.44 11.84
CA THR A 322 -23.78 -7.91 10.59
C THR A 322 -22.26 -7.81 10.64
N ARG A 323 -21.71 -6.76 11.26
CA ARG A 323 -20.27 -6.64 11.53
C ARG A 323 -19.78 -7.75 12.46
N ALA A 324 -20.44 -7.95 13.60
CA ALA A 324 -20.09 -8.99 14.55
C ALA A 324 -20.20 -10.39 13.91
N SER A 325 -21.26 -10.63 13.13
CA SER A 325 -21.49 -11.88 12.40
C SER A 325 -20.41 -12.18 11.38
N LEU A 326 -19.97 -11.21 10.58
CA LEU A 326 -18.86 -11.40 9.63
C LEU A 326 -17.54 -11.61 10.40
N LYS A 327 -17.25 -10.76 11.39
CA LYS A 327 -16.00 -10.82 12.17
C LYS A 327 -15.86 -12.17 12.88
N ALA A 328 -16.88 -12.62 13.59
CA ALA A 328 -16.88 -13.89 14.31
C ALA A 328 -16.73 -15.09 13.36
N TRP A 329 -17.44 -15.07 12.22
CA TRP A 329 -17.35 -16.15 11.23
C TRP A 329 -15.94 -16.22 10.62
N VAL A 330 -15.35 -15.09 10.25
CA VAL A 330 -13.99 -15.01 9.73
C VAL A 330 -12.96 -15.48 10.76
N LEU A 331 -13.04 -14.99 12.01
CA LEU A 331 -12.09 -15.35 13.06
C LEU A 331 -12.19 -16.84 13.41
N LYS A 332 -13.40 -17.42 13.43
CA LYS A 332 -13.59 -18.87 13.57
C LYS A 332 -12.91 -19.63 12.44
N LYS A 333 -13.06 -19.19 11.18
CA LYS A 333 -12.36 -19.80 10.03
C LYS A 333 -10.86 -19.65 10.12
N GLN A 334 -10.35 -18.48 10.52
CA GLN A 334 -8.93 -18.29 10.76
C GLN A 334 -8.38 -19.19 11.87
N ALA A 335 -9.13 -19.37 12.97
CA ALA A 335 -8.75 -20.27 14.06
C ALA A 335 -8.75 -21.74 13.63
N GLU A 336 -9.72 -22.17 12.82
CA GLU A 336 -9.74 -23.51 12.19
C GLU A 336 -8.47 -23.76 11.37
N VAL A 337 -8.07 -22.79 10.54
CA VAL A 337 -6.84 -22.84 9.74
C VAL A 337 -5.60 -22.86 10.63
N TYR A 338 -5.54 -21.96 11.61
CA TYR A 338 -4.45 -21.89 12.57
C TYR A 338 -4.25 -23.26 13.23
N LYS A 339 -5.32 -23.85 13.76
CA LYS A 339 -5.30 -25.18 14.38
C LYS A 339 -4.82 -26.25 13.40
N TYR A 340 -5.28 -26.28 12.16
CA TYR A 340 -4.79 -27.24 11.17
C TYR A 340 -3.26 -27.17 10.99
N TRP A 341 -2.73 -25.96 10.82
CA TRP A 341 -1.29 -25.78 10.58
C TRP A 341 -0.44 -25.98 11.84
N THR A 342 -0.96 -25.73 13.04
CA THR A 342 -0.21 -26.02 14.29
C THR A 342 0.20 -27.48 14.43
N HIS A 343 -0.57 -28.41 13.86
CA HIS A 343 -0.26 -29.85 13.87
C HIS A 343 0.77 -30.25 12.80
N GLN A 344 1.21 -29.32 11.96
CA GLN A 344 2.21 -29.58 10.93
C GLN A 344 3.63 -29.29 11.44
N PRO A 345 4.66 -29.94 10.87
CA PRO A 345 6.05 -29.62 11.19
C PRO A 345 6.37 -28.13 10.97
N GLU A 346 7.32 -27.59 11.73
CA GLU A 346 7.65 -26.16 11.70
C GLU A 346 7.93 -25.63 10.29
N LEU A 347 8.66 -26.39 9.48
CA LEU A 347 8.92 -26.05 8.09
C LEU A 347 7.63 -25.87 7.27
N MET A 348 6.60 -26.69 7.49
CA MET A 348 5.33 -26.54 6.77
C MET A 348 4.55 -25.31 7.26
N ARG A 349 4.61 -25.01 8.56
CA ARG A 349 4.04 -23.78 9.13
C ARG A 349 4.69 -22.53 8.54
N SER A 350 6.02 -22.48 8.49
CA SER A 350 6.75 -21.33 7.92
C SER A 350 6.47 -21.15 6.44
N LEU A 351 6.45 -22.24 5.66
CA LEU A 351 6.10 -22.20 4.24
C LEU A 351 4.66 -21.71 4.02
N TYR A 352 3.71 -22.15 4.82
CA TYR A 352 2.33 -21.69 4.74
C TYR A 352 2.20 -20.21 5.03
N SER A 353 2.80 -19.74 6.13
CA SER A 353 2.76 -18.32 6.51
C SER A 353 3.40 -17.44 5.43
N ILE A 354 4.63 -17.74 5.01
CA ILE A 354 5.33 -16.94 4.00
C ILE A 354 4.56 -16.98 2.67
N GLU A 355 4.15 -18.16 2.19
CA GLU A 355 3.46 -18.26 0.90
C GLU A 355 2.15 -17.50 0.89
N THR A 356 1.35 -17.61 1.95
CA THR A 356 0.06 -16.93 2.07
C THR A 356 0.25 -15.42 2.16
N ILE A 357 1.25 -14.94 2.92
CA ILE A 357 1.59 -13.51 3.00
C ILE A 357 2.01 -13.00 1.62
N LEU A 358 2.96 -13.64 0.96
CA LEU A 358 3.44 -13.22 -0.37
C LEU A 358 2.32 -13.22 -1.42
N PHE A 359 1.43 -14.20 -1.38
CA PHE A 359 0.31 -14.31 -2.31
C PHE A 359 -0.63 -13.11 -2.20
N ASN A 360 -0.95 -12.69 -0.97
CA ASN A 360 -1.96 -11.66 -0.71
C ASN A 360 -1.39 -10.23 -0.63
N GLU A 361 -0.13 -10.06 -0.23
CA GLU A 361 0.50 -8.74 -0.08
C GLU A 361 1.19 -8.25 -1.36
N VAL A 362 1.87 -9.16 -2.08
CA VAL A 362 2.68 -8.79 -3.26
C VAL A 362 2.07 -9.33 -4.54
N GLY A 363 1.55 -10.56 -4.52
CA GLY A 363 1.04 -11.23 -5.71
C GLY A 363 2.12 -11.44 -6.77
N GLY A 364 1.75 -11.25 -8.04
CA GLY A 364 2.66 -11.36 -9.20
C GLY A 364 3.32 -10.04 -9.64
N LEU A 365 3.20 -8.96 -8.85
CA LEU A 365 3.52 -7.59 -9.27
C LEU A 365 5.00 -7.39 -9.65
N ASP A 366 5.92 -8.07 -8.97
CA ASP A 366 7.37 -7.94 -9.17
C ASP A 366 7.96 -8.90 -10.21
N GLY A 367 7.09 -9.62 -10.94
CA GLY A 367 7.45 -10.52 -12.03
C GLY A 367 8.43 -11.63 -11.62
N ARG A 368 9.20 -12.13 -12.59
CA ARG A 368 10.11 -13.28 -12.39
C ARG A 368 11.36 -12.97 -11.56
N ASP A 369 11.72 -11.70 -11.36
CA ASP A 369 12.87 -11.37 -10.51
C ASP A 369 12.56 -11.56 -9.03
N ALA A 370 11.27 -11.39 -8.68
CA ALA A 370 10.72 -11.64 -7.37
C ALA A 370 11.48 -10.91 -6.25
N LEU A 371 11.88 -9.66 -6.48
CA LEU A 371 12.71 -8.89 -5.54
C LEU A 371 11.89 -8.39 -4.35
N GLU A 372 10.66 -7.91 -4.59
CA GLU A 372 9.78 -7.48 -3.51
C GLU A 372 9.30 -8.67 -2.70
N ARG A 373 8.98 -9.79 -3.35
CA ARG A 373 8.66 -11.04 -2.65
C ARG A 373 9.81 -11.55 -1.79
N LYS A 374 11.07 -11.34 -2.17
CA LYS A 374 12.22 -11.70 -1.32
C LYS A 374 12.34 -10.80 -0.11
N ASP A 375 12.24 -9.49 -0.29
CA ASP A 375 12.39 -8.55 0.81
C ASP A 375 11.21 -8.66 1.79
N VAL A 376 9.97 -8.85 1.30
CA VAL A 376 8.82 -9.17 2.16
C VAL A 376 9.00 -10.51 2.88
N THR A 377 9.56 -11.54 2.22
CA THR A 377 9.90 -12.79 2.93
C THR A 377 10.89 -12.54 4.06
N GLN A 378 11.90 -11.69 3.83
CA GLN A 378 12.85 -11.33 4.88
C GLN A 378 12.20 -10.53 6.00
N VAL A 379 11.24 -9.64 5.70
CA VAL A 379 10.41 -8.97 6.72
C VAL A 379 9.68 -10.00 7.60
N VAL A 380 9.05 -11.01 6.98
CA VAL A 380 8.35 -12.07 7.73
C VAL A 380 9.32 -12.83 8.62
N ILE A 381 10.50 -13.18 8.11
CA ILE A 381 11.57 -13.82 8.87
C ILE A 381 11.97 -12.95 10.07
N ASN A 382 12.32 -11.68 9.85
CA ASN A 382 12.71 -10.77 10.92
C ASN A 382 11.61 -10.61 11.99
N ARG A 383 10.34 -10.54 11.58
CA ARG A 383 9.19 -10.46 12.49
C ARG A 383 9.03 -11.70 13.38
N THR A 384 9.53 -12.87 12.96
CA THR A 384 9.48 -14.07 13.80
C THR A 384 10.42 -14.00 15.00
N GLU A 385 11.42 -13.12 14.97
CA GLU A 385 12.39 -12.94 16.05
C GLU A 385 11.95 -11.85 17.06
N ILE A 386 10.93 -11.05 16.72
CA ILE A 386 10.48 -9.92 17.53
C ILE A 386 9.15 -10.27 18.22
N PRO A 387 9.06 -10.27 19.56
CA PRO A 387 7.86 -10.68 20.31
C PRO A 387 6.60 -9.92 19.91
N PHE A 388 6.70 -8.60 19.70
CA PHE A 388 5.59 -7.74 19.26
C PHE A 388 4.86 -8.32 18.03
N TYR A 389 5.60 -8.83 17.03
CA TYR A 389 5.00 -9.37 15.81
C TYR A 389 4.69 -10.88 15.92
N SER A 390 5.40 -11.61 16.77
CA SER A 390 5.38 -13.08 16.81
C SER A 390 4.55 -13.68 17.96
N THR A 391 3.83 -12.84 18.70
CA THR A 391 2.95 -13.23 19.82
C THR A 391 1.50 -12.81 19.56
N ILE A 392 0.56 -13.65 19.98
CA ILE A 392 -0.88 -13.32 19.98
C ILE A 392 -1.28 -13.02 21.43
N GLU A 393 -1.64 -11.77 21.69
CA GLU A 393 -2.01 -11.26 23.01
C GLU A 393 -3.50 -11.47 23.30
N PRO A 394 -3.94 -11.42 24.58
CA PRO A 394 -5.36 -11.52 24.92
C PRO A 394 -6.27 -10.47 24.27
N ASN A 395 -5.70 -9.31 23.92
CA ASN A 395 -6.40 -8.22 23.24
C ASN A 395 -6.55 -8.45 21.71
N ASP A 396 -5.81 -9.40 21.12
CA ASP A 396 -5.87 -9.72 19.70
C ASP A 396 -7.21 -10.40 19.38
N SER A 397 -7.89 -9.95 18.32
CA SER A 397 -9.25 -10.41 18.00
C SER A 397 -9.40 -11.93 17.88
N ILE A 398 -8.36 -12.62 17.42
CA ILE A 398 -8.36 -14.06 17.21
C ILE A 398 -8.12 -14.86 18.50
N HIS A 399 -7.53 -14.26 19.54
CA HIS A 399 -7.09 -14.94 20.75
C HIS A 399 -8.21 -15.79 21.38
N GLN A 400 -9.39 -15.21 21.57
CA GLN A 400 -10.56 -15.92 22.14
C GLN A 400 -11.00 -17.16 21.36
N TYR A 401 -10.68 -17.24 20.06
CA TYR A 401 -11.01 -18.40 19.22
C TYR A 401 -9.90 -19.47 19.23
N LEU A 402 -8.73 -19.15 19.76
CA LEU A 402 -7.60 -20.06 19.93
C LEU A 402 -7.53 -20.62 21.36
N SER A 403 -7.98 -19.84 22.35
CA SER A 403 -7.88 -20.15 23.78
C SER A 403 -8.89 -21.18 24.28
N LEU A 404 -9.89 -21.56 23.48
CA LEU A 404 -11.02 -22.36 23.95
C LEU A 404 -10.77 -23.87 24.06
N ASP A 405 -9.72 -24.44 23.46
CA ASP A 405 -9.35 -25.84 23.76
C ASP A 405 -8.00 -26.26 23.13
N LYS A 406 -7.04 -26.64 23.98
CA LYS A 406 -5.89 -27.53 23.68
C LYS A 406 -4.66 -26.99 22.94
N LEU A 407 -4.55 -25.70 22.61
CA LEU A 407 -3.30 -25.14 22.06
C LEU A 407 -2.30 -24.82 23.17
N LYS A 408 -1.74 -25.84 23.82
CA LYS A 408 -0.67 -25.67 24.83
C LYS A 408 0.54 -25.01 24.15
N LYS A 409 0.73 -23.71 24.42
CA LYS A 409 1.85 -22.82 23.99
C LYS A 409 1.66 -22.12 22.63
N LEU A 410 0.79 -21.10 22.59
CA LEU A 410 0.65 -20.19 21.43
C LEU A 410 1.99 -19.54 21.02
N ASP A 411 2.83 -19.21 21.99
CA ASP A 411 4.14 -18.56 21.78
C ASP A 411 5.13 -19.43 20.99
N LYS A 412 4.92 -20.76 20.95
CA LYS A 412 5.72 -21.68 20.14
C LYS A 412 5.38 -21.64 18.65
N ASN A 413 4.31 -20.97 18.26
CA ASN A 413 3.81 -20.92 16.88
C ASN A 413 4.15 -19.59 16.19
N LYS A 414 5.35 -19.05 16.40
CA LYS A 414 5.81 -17.74 15.93
C LYS A 414 5.44 -17.44 14.46
N TRP A 415 5.65 -18.39 13.54
CA TRP A 415 5.30 -18.26 12.12
C TRP A 415 3.81 -18.01 11.88
N LEU A 416 2.94 -18.73 12.58
CA LEU A 416 1.49 -18.55 12.46
C LEU A 416 1.06 -17.26 13.15
N ASN A 417 1.64 -16.94 14.31
CA ASN A 417 1.36 -15.70 15.01
C ASN A 417 1.64 -14.48 14.14
N VAL A 418 2.81 -14.42 13.47
CA VAL A 418 3.14 -13.35 12.52
C VAL A 418 2.08 -13.22 11.42
N MET A 419 1.60 -14.32 10.85
CA MET A 419 0.59 -14.29 9.79
C MET A 419 -0.80 -13.86 10.28
N PHE A 420 -1.20 -14.30 11.48
CA PHE A 420 -2.55 -14.13 11.99
C PHE A 420 -2.74 -12.90 12.90
N LYS A 421 -1.66 -12.18 13.25
CA LYS A 421 -1.76 -10.93 14.00
C LYS A 421 -2.50 -9.87 13.18
N GLU A 422 -3.64 -9.41 13.69
CA GLU A 422 -4.53 -8.49 12.96
C GLU A 422 -3.84 -7.13 12.74
N GLY A 423 -3.85 -6.64 11.50
CA GLY A 423 -3.31 -5.33 11.16
C GLY A 423 -1.85 -5.32 10.71
N GLU A 424 -1.12 -6.43 10.87
CA GLU A 424 0.27 -6.56 10.42
C GLU A 424 0.42 -6.81 8.92
N PHE A 425 -0.60 -7.44 8.33
CA PHE A 425 -0.78 -7.58 6.89
C PHE A 425 -2.21 -7.19 6.51
N SER A 426 -2.39 -6.55 5.36
CA SER A 426 -3.67 -5.97 4.95
C SER A 426 -4.81 -6.99 4.88
N PHE A 427 -4.52 -8.22 4.46
CA PHE A 427 -5.51 -9.28 4.30
C PHE A 427 -5.96 -9.94 5.62
N THR A 428 -5.34 -9.60 6.75
CA THR A 428 -5.73 -10.13 8.08
C THR A 428 -7.02 -9.52 8.59
N TYR A 429 -7.37 -8.30 8.16
CA TYR A 429 -8.63 -7.65 8.51
C TYR A 429 -9.84 -8.42 7.93
N PHE A 430 -10.82 -8.72 8.78
CA PHE A 430 -12.02 -9.49 8.39
C PHE A 430 -12.86 -8.84 7.27
N PHE A 431 -12.71 -7.53 7.06
CA PHE A 431 -13.43 -6.75 6.06
C PHE A 431 -12.63 -6.53 4.76
N ILE A 432 -11.44 -7.11 4.64
CA ILE A 432 -10.66 -7.11 3.40
C ILE A 432 -10.93 -8.42 2.67
N THR A 433 -11.25 -8.33 1.38
CA THR A 433 -11.66 -9.49 0.56
C THR A 433 -10.56 -10.54 0.44
N GLY A 434 -9.28 -10.15 0.49
CA GLY A 434 -8.15 -11.06 0.51
C GLY A 434 -8.16 -12.04 1.70
N ASN A 435 -8.86 -11.71 2.79
CA ASN A 435 -8.98 -12.57 3.97
C ASN A 435 -9.52 -13.97 3.63
N VAL A 436 -10.48 -14.05 2.69
CA VAL A 436 -11.06 -15.33 2.26
C VAL A 436 -10.00 -16.29 1.74
N LYS A 437 -8.87 -15.78 1.21
CA LYS A 437 -7.79 -16.59 0.65
C LYS A 437 -6.90 -17.24 1.70
N ILE A 438 -7.08 -16.93 2.98
CA ILE A 438 -6.47 -17.66 4.11
C ILE A 438 -7.02 -19.10 4.18
N PHE A 439 -8.34 -19.25 4.11
CA PHE A 439 -9.03 -20.56 4.21
C PHE A 439 -9.54 -21.10 2.86
N CYS A 440 -9.65 -20.24 1.84
CA CYS A 440 -10.01 -20.58 0.46
C CYS A 440 -8.94 -20.11 -0.54
N PRO A 441 -7.75 -20.74 -0.53
CA PRO A 441 -6.63 -20.32 -1.38
C PRO A 441 -6.91 -20.56 -2.86
N ASP A 442 -6.43 -19.65 -3.73
CA ASP A 442 -6.61 -19.75 -5.18
C ASP A 442 -5.98 -21.04 -5.76
N GLN A 443 -6.80 -21.80 -6.49
CA GLN A 443 -6.43 -23.07 -7.15
C GLN A 443 -6.31 -22.97 -8.67
N THR A 444 -6.47 -21.78 -9.26
CA THR A 444 -6.29 -21.54 -10.69
C THR A 444 -4.86 -21.90 -11.14
N ARG A 445 -4.65 -22.05 -12.44
CA ARG A 445 -3.31 -22.31 -13.02
C ARG A 445 -2.31 -21.24 -12.56
N ASN A 446 -2.71 -19.97 -12.60
CA ASN A 446 -1.88 -18.84 -12.20
C ASN A 446 -1.62 -18.84 -10.69
N GLY A 447 -2.65 -19.07 -9.87
CA GLY A 447 -2.50 -19.18 -8.41
C GLY A 447 -1.54 -20.30 -8.00
N ARG A 448 -1.66 -21.49 -8.61
CA ARG A 448 -0.74 -22.61 -8.36
C ARG A 448 0.68 -22.34 -8.83
N PHE A 449 0.85 -21.63 -9.95
CA PHE A 449 2.17 -21.22 -10.43
C PHE A 449 2.82 -20.25 -9.44
N LEU A 450 2.10 -19.20 -9.03
CA LEU A 450 2.58 -18.19 -8.09
C LEU A 450 2.97 -18.83 -6.74
N ARG A 451 2.14 -19.74 -6.21
CA ARG A 451 2.44 -20.52 -5.01
C ARG A 451 3.78 -21.25 -5.10
N ARG A 452 4.05 -21.93 -6.22
CA ARG A 452 5.33 -22.62 -6.43
C ARG A 452 6.51 -21.66 -6.48
N GLU A 453 6.35 -20.47 -7.06
CA GLU A 453 7.39 -19.45 -7.00
C GLU A 453 7.63 -18.94 -5.58
N ASN A 454 6.56 -18.64 -4.84
CA ASN A 454 6.62 -18.16 -3.47
C ASN A 454 7.29 -19.18 -2.54
N LEU A 455 6.99 -20.47 -2.69
CA LEU A 455 7.64 -21.55 -1.93
C LEU A 455 9.15 -21.66 -2.21
N ARG A 456 9.58 -21.45 -3.46
CA ARG A 456 11.03 -21.42 -3.79
C ARG A 456 11.74 -20.25 -3.15
N ILE A 457 11.08 -19.09 -3.09
CA ILE A 457 11.62 -17.89 -2.42
C ILE A 457 11.72 -18.14 -0.92
N ALA A 458 10.66 -18.66 -0.30
CA ALA A 458 10.61 -19.00 1.11
C ALA A 458 11.74 -19.97 1.48
N LEU A 459 11.86 -21.11 0.78
CA LEU A 459 12.93 -22.09 1.04
C LEU A 459 14.33 -21.50 0.90
N LYS A 460 14.54 -20.66 -0.13
CA LYS A 460 15.83 -20.00 -0.33
C LYS A 460 16.23 -19.16 0.88
N LEU A 461 15.30 -18.33 1.38
CA LEU A 461 15.59 -17.40 2.48
C LEU A 461 15.56 -18.08 3.86
N LEU A 462 14.78 -19.14 4.04
CA LEU A 462 14.85 -19.96 5.26
C LEU A 462 16.20 -20.70 5.40
N ARG A 463 16.83 -21.06 4.27
CA ARG A 463 18.19 -21.65 4.27
C ARG A 463 19.28 -20.61 4.46
N LYS A 464 19.18 -19.50 3.75
CA LYS A 464 20.20 -18.44 3.75
C LYS A 464 19.50 -17.09 3.89
N PRO A 465 19.11 -16.71 5.13
CA PRO A 465 18.47 -15.44 5.38
C PRO A 465 19.42 -14.29 5.11
N ASN A 466 18.86 -13.15 4.70
CA ASN A 466 19.61 -11.92 4.52
C ASN A 466 19.64 -11.11 5.82
N ARG A 467 20.62 -11.40 6.69
CA ARG A 467 20.75 -10.75 8.01
C ARG A 467 21.06 -9.25 7.95
N GLU A 468 21.60 -8.76 6.84
CA GLU A 468 21.85 -7.33 6.61
C GLU A 468 20.57 -6.54 6.34
N PHE A 469 19.50 -7.21 5.91
CA PHE A 469 18.22 -6.57 5.68
C PHE A 469 17.41 -6.56 6.98
N LYS A 470 17.40 -5.41 7.67
CA LYS A 470 16.72 -5.19 8.96
C LYS A 470 15.27 -4.70 8.84
N GLY A 471 14.68 -4.80 7.65
CA GLY A 471 13.32 -4.31 7.42
C GLY A 471 12.29 -5.14 8.20
N VAL A 472 11.39 -4.47 8.92
CA VAL A 472 10.28 -5.09 9.66
C VAL A 472 8.92 -4.47 9.33
N ARG A 473 8.91 -3.33 8.64
CA ARG A 473 7.70 -2.67 8.12
C ARG A 473 7.89 -2.29 6.68
N TYR A 474 6.77 -2.21 5.95
CA TYR A 474 6.75 -1.65 4.61
C TYR A 474 5.40 -1.01 4.30
N PHE A 475 5.36 -0.09 3.34
CA PHE A 475 4.10 0.35 2.74
C PHE A 475 4.24 0.70 1.26
N SER A 476 3.11 0.62 0.55
CA SER A 476 2.94 1.14 -0.80
C SER A 476 2.31 2.52 -0.74
N ARG A 477 3.13 3.56 -0.89
CA ARG A 477 2.66 4.93 -1.05
C ARG A 477 1.71 5.06 -2.24
N ALA A 478 1.99 4.35 -3.33
CA ALA A 478 1.19 4.38 -4.55
C ALA A 478 -0.23 3.82 -4.37
N SER A 479 -0.43 2.95 -3.38
CA SER A 479 -1.74 2.37 -3.05
C SER A 479 -2.53 3.20 -2.03
N MET A 480 -1.89 4.17 -1.37
CA MET A 480 -2.55 5.04 -0.40
C MET A 480 -3.35 6.14 -1.11
N LEU A 481 -4.54 6.44 -0.60
CA LEU A 481 -5.32 7.56 -1.13
C LEU A 481 -4.53 8.87 -0.94
N GLY A 482 -4.44 9.68 -2.00
CA GLY A 482 -3.61 10.88 -2.03
C GLY A 482 -2.11 10.60 -2.10
N ARG A 483 -1.68 9.32 -2.16
CA ARG A 483 -0.26 8.95 -2.10
C ARG A 483 0.43 9.53 -0.86
N ILE A 484 -0.28 9.58 0.27
CA ILE A 484 0.26 10.11 1.53
C ILE A 484 1.49 9.34 1.98
N ASP A 485 2.47 10.06 2.52
CA ASP A 485 3.66 9.46 3.14
C ASP A 485 3.34 9.09 4.59
N MET A 486 3.43 7.81 4.93
CA MET A 486 3.18 7.32 6.30
C MET A 486 4.40 7.45 7.20
N THR A 487 5.57 7.81 6.67
CA THR A 487 6.82 7.96 7.43
C THR A 487 6.66 8.81 8.70
N PRO A 488 5.95 9.97 8.68
CA PRO A 488 5.82 10.80 9.88
C PRO A 488 4.98 10.16 11.00
N ILE A 489 4.15 9.15 10.69
CA ILE A 489 3.37 8.40 11.69
C ILE A 489 4.22 7.29 12.32
N TRP A 490 5.30 6.87 11.67
CA TRP A 490 6.22 5.83 12.15
C TRP A 490 7.51 6.45 12.66
N ASN A 491 7.38 7.35 13.63
CA ASN A 491 8.49 8.04 14.30
C ASN A 491 9.51 7.08 14.93
N ASP A 492 9.11 5.86 15.32
CA ASP A 492 10.00 4.85 15.90
C ASP A 492 10.80 4.04 14.87
N PHE A 493 10.61 4.34 13.58
CA PHE A 493 11.25 3.64 12.47
C PHE A 493 12.02 4.60 11.58
N HIS A 494 13.02 4.08 10.87
CA HIS A 494 13.69 4.81 9.79
C HIS A 494 13.57 4.07 8.46
N PRO A 495 13.43 4.79 7.33
CA PRO A 495 13.33 4.18 6.02
C PRO A 495 14.67 3.55 5.62
N LEU A 496 14.63 2.32 5.11
CA LEU A 496 15.80 1.70 4.53
C LEU A 496 16.19 2.39 3.21
N PRO A 497 17.51 2.54 2.92
CA PRO A 497 17.96 3.10 1.65
C PRO A 497 17.48 2.29 0.45
N GLN A 498 17.26 2.98 -0.67
CA GLN A 498 16.86 2.35 -1.93
C GLN A 498 18.01 1.50 -2.48
N LYS A 499 17.67 0.43 -3.21
CA LYS A 499 18.64 -0.48 -3.82
C LYS A 499 18.32 -0.68 -5.30
N PRO A 500 19.32 -0.79 -6.19
CA PRO A 500 19.07 -1.22 -7.56
C PRO A 500 18.50 -2.64 -7.58
N GLY A 501 17.74 -2.97 -8.62
CA GLY A 501 17.30 -4.33 -8.88
C GLY A 501 18.40 -5.19 -9.53
N ARG A 502 18.00 -6.31 -10.12
CA ARG A 502 18.93 -7.17 -10.87
C ARG A 502 19.45 -6.49 -12.12
N LEU A 503 20.61 -6.93 -12.57
CA LEU A 503 21.17 -6.52 -13.85
C LEU A 503 20.16 -6.71 -14.99
N ALA A 504 20.00 -5.69 -15.83
CA ALA A 504 19.17 -5.79 -17.02
C ALA A 504 19.81 -6.74 -18.05
N LYS A 505 19.02 -7.63 -18.65
CA LYS A 505 19.53 -8.62 -19.62
C LYS A 505 20.04 -7.97 -20.92
N ASN A 506 19.48 -6.83 -21.29
CA ASN A 506 19.70 -6.13 -22.55
C ASN A 506 20.68 -4.94 -22.43
N ASN A 507 21.69 -5.05 -21.56
CA ASN A 507 22.61 -3.97 -21.22
C ASN A 507 23.27 -3.30 -22.44
N LYS A 508 23.79 -4.08 -23.41
CA LYS A 508 24.43 -3.54 -24.64
C LYS A 508 23.48 -2.62 -25.42
N LYS A 509 22.21 -3.03 -25.58
CA LYS A 509 21.19 -2.24 -26.28
C LYS A 509 20.83 -0.98 -25.50
N LEU A 510 20.71 -1.07 -24.18
CA LEU A 510 20.41 0.09 -23.32
C LEU A 510 21.55 1.10 -23.35
N LYS A 511 22.80 0.64 -23.30
CA LYS A 511 24.00 1.47 -23.44
C LYS A 511 23.98 2.26 -24.76
N LYS A 512 23.74 1.60 -25.89
CA LYS A 512 23.62 2.29 -27.19
C LYS A 512 22.55 3.39 -27.15
N ILE A 513 21.34 3.09 -26.67
CA ILE A 513 20.25 4.08 -26.61
C ILE A 513 20.61 5.26 -25.70
N TYR A 514 21.21 4.97 -24.56
CA TYR A 514 21.65 5.97 -23.58
C TYR A 514 22.74 6.90 -24.15
N GLN A 515 23.73 6.35 -24.85
CA GLN A 515 24.79 7.11 -25.53
C GLN A 515 24.24 8.05 -26.61
N HIS A 516 23.15 7.66 -27.28
CA HIS A 516 22.44 8.53 -28.24
C HIS A 516 21.50 9.54 -27.55
N GLN A 517 21.57 9.69 -26.21
CA GLN A 517 20.73 10.58 -25.40
C GLN A 517 19.21 10.35 -25.54
N LYS A 518 18.81 9.13 -25.93
CA LYS A 518 17.39 8.76 -26.10
C LYS A 518 16.80 8.22 -24.78
N TYR A 519 16.84 9.04 -23.73
CA TYR A 519 16.32 8.71 -22.40
C TYR A 519 15.77 9.94 -21.67
N SER A 520 14.94 9.72 -20.65
CA SER A 520 14.49 10.76 -19.73
C SER A 520 15.06 10.52 -18.34
N TYR A 521 15.69 11.52 -17.74
CA TYR A 521 16.09 11.48 -16.33
C TYR A 521 14.87 11.62 -15.42
N LEU A 522 14.80 10.80 -14.37
CA LEU A 522 13.74 10.88 -13.36
C LEU A 522 14.27 11.45 -12.04
N TYR A 523 15.18 10.73 -11.39
CA TYR A 523 15.78 11.14 -10.12
C TYR A 523 17.04 10.33 -9.83
N ASN A 524 17.62 10.55 -8.66
CA ASN A 524 18.80 9.89 -8.17
C ASN A 524 18.64 9.45 -6.71
N PHE A 525 19.40 8.43 -6.32
CA PHE A 525 19.48 7.97 -4.93
C PHE A 525 20.88 7.43 -4.62
N LYS A 526 21.18 7.29 -3.33
CA LYS A 526 22.35 6.54 -2.85
C LYS A 526 21.87 5.20 -2.29
N ASP A 527 22.59 4.13 -2.61
CA ASP A 527 22.36 2.83 -2.00
C ASP A 527 22.93 2.78 -0.57
N PRO A 528 22.77 1.68 0.20
CA PRO A 528 23.30 1.60 1.55
C PRO A 528 24.81 1.70 1.65
N LEU A 529 25.56 1.44 0.57
CA LEU A 529 27.01 1.60 0.52
C LEU A 529 27.42 3.02 0.13
N GLY A 530 26.46 3.95 0.03
CA GLY A 530 26.69 5.33 -0.37
C GLY A 530 26.87 5.51 -1.88
N LYS A 531 26.79 4.45 -2.68
CA LYS A 531 27.00 4.51 -4.13
C LYS A 531 25.85 5.23 -4.81
N ALA A 532 26.19 6.20 -5.64
CA ALA A 532 25.26 7.05 -6.35
C ALA A 532 24.68 6.36 -7.59
N TYR A 533 23.35 6.32 -7.68
CA TYR A 533 22.61 5.84 -8.83
C TYR A 533 21.70 6.93 -9.38
N LYS A 534 21.49 6.88 -10.69
CA LYS A 534 20.43 7.61 -11.37
C LYS A 534 19.38 6.68 -11.92
N VAL A 535 18.17 7.21 -11.99
CA VAL A 535 16.99 6.52 -12.50
C VAL A 535 16.57 7.20 -13.79
N VAL A 536 16.48 6.39 -14.85
CA VAL A 536 16.20 6.85 -16.21
C VAL A 536 15.08 6.04 -16.83
N GLU A 537 14.29 6.68 -17.68
CA GLU A 537 13.28 6.04 -18.50
C GLU A 537 13.79 5.90 -19.93
N ILE A 538 13.74 4.68 -20.46
CA ILE A 538 14.12 4.32 -21.82
C ILE A 538 13.00 3.49 -22.43
N LYS A 539 12.34 4.02 -23.48
CA LYS A 539 11.21 3.36 -24.15
C LYS A 539 10.14 2.88 -23.15
N GLU A 540 9.66 3.80 -22.30
CA GLU A 540 8.62 3.58 -21.28
C GLU A 540 8.99 2.57 -20.18
N LYS A 541 10.26 2.13 -20.14
CA LYS A 541 10.79 1.26 -19.09
C LYS A 541 11.79 2.01 -18.25
N ILE A 542 11.65 1.86 -16.94
CA ILE A 542 12.51 2.55 -15.97
C ILE A 542 13.67 1.63 -15.59
N TYR A 543 14.87 2.18 -15.64
CA TYR A 543 16.11 1.52 -15.27
C TYR A 543 16.89 2.38 -14.27
N VAL A 544 17.82 1.73 -13.59
CA VAL A 544 18.74 2.37 -12.66
C VAL A 544 20.16 2.11 -13.16
N MET A 545 21.03 3.11 -13.09
CA MET A 545 22.44 2.93 -13.42
C MET A 545 23.34 3.70 -12.44
N PRO A 546 24.51 3.15 -12.06
CA PRO A 546 25.53 3.89 -11.35
C PRO A 546 25.98 5.12 -12.15
N LEU A 547 26.45 6.16 -11.47
CA LEU A 547 27.03 7.32 -12.15
C LEU A 547 28.34 6.99 -12.89
N GLU A 548 29.14 6.08 -12.33
CA GLU A 548 30.49 5.78 -12.82
C GLU A 548 30.50 4.75 -13.96
N VAL A 549 29.44 3.96 -14.11
CA VAL A 549 29.43 2.80 -15.01
C VAL A 549 28.12 2.77 -15.79
N GLU A 550 28.21 2.63 -17.11
CA GLU A 550 27.07 2.47 -18.03
C GLU A 550 26.47 1.05 -17.97
N ARG A 551 26.11 0.62 -16.76
CA ARG A 551 25.51 -0.68 -16.48
C ARG A 551 24.12 -0.48 -15.89
N PHE A 552 23.12 -1.02 -16.57
CA PHE A 552 21.71 -0.88 -16.26
C PHE A 552 21.21 -2.02 -15.40
N TYR A 553 20.48 -1.64 -14.36
CA TYR A 553 19.77 -2.50 -13.42
C TYR A 553 18.28 -2.24 -13.54
N LYS A 554 17.48 -3.23 -13.15
CA LYS A 554 16.03 -3.09 -13.05
C LYS A 554 15.68 -2.09 -11.95
N TYR A 555 14.66 -1.29 -12.19
CA TYR A 555 14.18 -0.32 -11.22
C TYR A 555 13.31 -0.96 -10.14
N ARG A 556 13.56 -0.57 -8.90
CA ARG A 556 12.71 -0.89 -7.74
C ARG A 556 12.08 0.41 -7.25
N SER A 557 10.78 0.54 -7.42
CA SER A 557 10.09 1.78 -7.09
C SER A 557 9.89 1.93 -5.58
N PRO A 558 10.43 2.99 -4.94
CA PRO A 558 10.18 3.26 -3.52
C PRO A 558 8.72 3.62 -3.25
N HIS A 559 7.92 3.90 -4.29
CA HIS A 559 6.49 4.20 -4.13
C HIS A 559 5.62 2.93 -4.02
N PHE A 560 6.11 1.77 -4.47
CA PHE A 560 5.39 0.49 -4.35
C PHE A 560 5.78 -0.26 -3.08
N PHE A 561 7.07 -0.28 -2.76
CA PHE A 561 7.57 -0.88 -1.52
C PHE A 561 8.67 0.00 -0.95
N ARG A 562 8.36 0.69 0.16
CA ARG A 562 9.35 1.34 1.01
C ARG A 562 9.45 0.56 2.31
N TYR A 563 10.65 0.11 2.64
CA TYR A 563 10.91 -0.71 3.83
C TYR A 563 11.46 0.13 4.97
N PHE A 564 11.25 -0.32 6.20
CA PHE A 564 11.59 0.39 7.43
C PHE A 564 12.16 -0.56 8.47
N SER A 565 13.20 -0.11 9.15
CA SER A 565 13.83 -0.76 10.31
C SER A 565 13.49 0.02 11.60
N PRO A 566 13.44 -0.66 12.76
CA PRO A 566 13.33 0.02 14.04
C PRO A 566 14.52 0.98 14.24
N LYS A 567 14.32 2.05 14.99
CA LYS A 567 15.43 2.81 15.58
C LYS A 567 16.06 1.99 16.71
N GLU A 568 17.37 2.16 16.94
CA GLU A 568 18.20 1.32 17.82
C GLU A 568 17.65 1.13 19.25
N HIS A 569 16.77 2.01 19.75
CA HIS A 569 16.11 1.91 21.05
C HIS A 569 15.01 0.83 21.18
N LEU A 570 14.72 0.06 20.13
CA LEU A 570 13.73 -1.02 20.14
C LEU A 570 14.34 -2.42 20.14
N GLU A 571 15.67 -2.57 20.12
CA GLU A 571 16.31 -3.90 20.24
C GLU A 571 16.33 -4.42 21.68
N SER A 572 15.93 -3.60 22.66
CA SER A 572 16.05 -3.87 24.10
C SER A 572 14.73 -4.02 24.87
N ASN A 573 13.56 -4.12 24.21
CA ASN A 573 12.27 -4.37 24.87
C ASN A 573 11.48 -5.52 24.25
#